data_AF-A0A523MRM8-F1
#
_entry.id   AF-A0A523MRM8-F1
#
_cell.length_a   1.000
_cell.length_b   1.000
_cell.length_c   1.000
_cell.angle_alpha   90.00
_cell.angle_beta   90.00
_cell.angle_gamma   90.00
#
_symmetry.space_group_name_H-M   'P 1'
#
loop_
_entity.id
_entity.type
_entity.pdbx_description
1 polymer ?
#
loop_
_entity_poly.entity_id
_entity_poly.type
_entity_poly.pdbx_seq_one_letter_code
_entity_poly.pdbx_strand_id
1 'polypeptide(L)'
;MSMRSVPLLFLVTFTISMGLSHVAVADENPVGKVIAIIGSVDYLPVENVPVAENQAGQVRKVSLPAWQKVAPRQPVFTQDQYRTSRKSRLRVLFDDSSLMALGPNSQMKVAHYLYKP
;
A
#
# COMPACT_ATOMS: atom_id res chain seq x y z
N MET A 1 -60.43 52.24 -2.57
CA MET A 1 -59.59 52.45 -3.77
C MET A 1 -58.21 51.84 -3.50
N SER A 2 -57.72 50.98 -4.41
CA SER A 2 -56.39 50.32 -4.46
C SER A 2 -56.11 49.29 -3.34
N MET A 3 -56.09 47.95 -3.52
CA MET A 3 -55.49 47.07 -4.55
C MET A 3 -53.95 47.22 -4.55
N ARG A 4 -53.15 46.26 -4.06
CA ARG A 4 -52.51 45.10 -4.74
C ARG A 4 -51.29 44.72 -3.86
N SER A 5 -50.66 43.54 -3.81
CA SER A 5 -50.77 42.20 -4.39
C SER A 5 -49.56 41.44 -3.82
N VAL A 6 -49.76 40.19 -3.37
CA VAL A 6 -48.71 39.24 -2.93
C VAL A 6 -47.88 38.79 -4.15
N PRO A 7 -46.59 38.47 -3.98
CA PRO A 7 -46.19 37.12 -4.37
C PRO A 7 -45.24 36.46 -3.35
N LEU A 8 -45.66 35.27 -2.92
CA LEU A 8 -44.89 34.31 -2.16
C LEU A 8 -44.07 33.49 -3.18
N LEU A 9 -42.77 33.74 -3.25
CA LEU A 9 -41.87 33.05 -4.18
C LEU A 9 -41.46 31.70 -3.57
N PHE A 10 -42.08 30.60 -4.02
CA PHE A 10 -41.64 29.24 -3.70
C PHE A 10 -40.41 28.90 -4.53
N LEU A 11 -39.23 28.90 -3.90
CA LEU A 11 -37.99 28.43 -4.52
C LEU A 11 -37.85 26.92 -4.29
N VAL A 12 -38.23 26.12 -5.30
CA VAL A 12 -37.98 24.67 -5.30
C VAL A 12 -36.50 24.44 -5.60
N THR A 13 -35.73 24.04 -4.59
CA THR A 13 -34.32 23.67 -4.74
C THR A 13 -34.22 22.19 -5.05
N PHE A 14 -33.91 21.89 -6.32
CA PHE A 14 -33.61 20.53 -6.78
C PHE A 14 -32.16 20.22 -6.42
N THR A 15 -31.94 19.46 -5.35
CA THR A 15 -30.60 19.01 -4.96
C THR A 15 -30.23 17.76 -5.76
N ILE A 16 -29.34 17.95 -6.73
CA ILE A 16 -28.70 16.85 -7.47
C ILE A 16 -27.73 16.16 -6.51
N SER A 17 -28.13 15.02 -5.97
CA SER A 17 -27.27 14.12 -5.19
C SER A 17 -26.26 13.45 -6.14
N MET A 18 -25.07 14.04 -6.27
CA MET A 18 -23.93 13.31 -6.85
C MET A 18 -23.57 12.16 -5.90
N GLY A 19 -23.81 10.93 -6.36
CA GLY A 19 -23.37 9.72 -5.70
C GLY A 19 -21.85 9.69 -5.60
N LEU A 20 -21.32 9.91 -4.39
CA LEU A 20 -19.97 9.52 -4.03
C LEU A 20 -19.90 7.99 -4.07
N SER A 21 -19.44 7.45 -5.20
CA SER A 21 -18.95 6.08 -5.27
C SER A 21 -17.76 5.96 -4.32
N HIS A 22 -17.99 5.35 -3.16
CA HIS A 22 -16.93 5.01 -2.23
C HIS A 22 -16.05 3.95 -2.90
N VAL A 23 -14.86 4.34 -3.34
CA VAL A 23 -13.81 3.38 -3.68
C VAL A 23 -13.41 2.73 -2.36
N ALA A 24 -13.82 1.49 -2.15
CA ALA A 24 -13.37 0.69 -1.02
C ALA A 24 -11.86 0.45 -1.17
N VAL A 25 -11.05 1.23 -0.46
CA VAL A 25 -9.64 0.93 -0.25
C VAL A 25 -9.63 -0.26 0.72
N ALA A 26 -9.26 -1.44 0.23
CA ALA A 26 -9.12 -2.61 1.09
C ALA A 26 -7.87 -2.42 1.95
N ASP A 27 -8.05 -2.15 3.25
CA ASP A 27 -6.94 -2.10 4.21
C ASP A 27 -6.35 -3.50 4.39
N GLU A 28 -5.08 -3.67 4.02
CA GLU A 28 -4.33 -4.90 4.29
C GLU A 28 -3.78 -4.88 5.73
N ASN A 29 -3.99 -5.96 6.48
CA ASN A 29 -3.42 -6.11 7.82
C ASN A 29 -1.95 -6.53 7.74
N PRO A 30 -1.07 -6.02 8.63
CA PRO A 30 0.29 -6.51 8.73
C PRO A 30 0.29 -7.98 9.15
N VAL A 31 1.27 -8.74 8.65
CA VAL A 31 1.47 -10.17 8.94
C VAL A 31 2.59 -10.42 9.95
N GLY A 32 3.29 -9.36 10.33
CA GLY A 32 4.41 -9.41 11.26
C GLY A 32 5.11 -8.07 11.39
N LYS A 33 6.32 -8.11 11.97
CA LYS A 33 7.15 -6.93 12.21
C LYS A 33 8.64 -7.20 12.08
N VAL A 34 9.38 -6.18 11.68
CA VAL A 34 10.85 -6.22 11.68
C VAL A 34 11.37 -6.12 13.11
N ILE A 35 12.12 -7.14 13.56
CA ILE A 35 12.65 -7.21 14.94
C ILE A 35 14.14 -6.91 15.03
N ALA A 36 14.90 -7.06 13.94
CA ALA A 36 16.31 -6.68 13.92
C ALA A 36 16.78 -6.30 12.51
N ILE A 37 17.65 -5.29 12.47
CA ILE A 37 18.33 -4.83 11.26
C ILE A 37 19.80 -4.67 11.60
N ILE A 38 20.67 -5.25 10.78
CA ILE A 38 22.11 -4.99 10.81
C ILE A 38 22.46 -4.44 9.43
N GLY A 39 23.20 -3.32 9.38
CA GLY A 39 23.62 -2.70 8.12
C GLY A 39 22.47 -2.02 7.34
N SER A 40 22.56 -2.07 6.02
CA SER A 40 21.57 -1.49 5.09
C SER A 40 20.61 -2.54 4.55
N VAL A 41 19.32 -2.34 4.80
CA VAL A 41 18.23 -3.15 4.25
C VAL A 41 17.25 -2.19 3.58
N ASP A 42 16.85 -2.52 2.35
CA ASP A 42 15.83 -1.78 1.63
C ASP A 42 14.59 -2.66 1.40
N TYR A 43 13.42 -2.04 1.25
CA TYR A 43 12.19 -2.71 0.88
C TYR A 43 11.42 -1.96 -0.21
N LEU A 44 10.52 -2.69 -0.89
CA LEU A 44 9.53 -2.14 -1.81
C LEU A 44 8.14 -2.42 -1.22
N PRO A 45 7.33 -1.38 -0.94
CA PRO A 45 5.95 -1.55 -0.47
C PRO A 45 5.03 -1.97 -1.61
N VAL A 46 3.92 -2.63 -1.23
CA VAL A 46 2.86 -3.16 -2.11
C VAL A 46 2.41 -2.18 -3.20
N GLU A 47 2.23 -0.90 -2.85
CA GLU A 47 1.71 0.15 -3.74
C GLU A 47 2.63 0.46 -4.94
N ASN A 48 3.90 0.04 -4.90
CA ASN A 48 4.89 0.36 -5.92
C ASN A 48 5.26 -0.82 -6.81
N VAL A 49 4.44 -1.87 -6.92
CA VAL A 49 4.69 -2.93 -7.92
C VAL A 49 4.01 -2.53 -9.24
N PRO A 50 4.74 -2.06 -10.28
CA PRO A 50 4.11 -1.69 -11.54
C PRO A 50 3.50 -2.94 -12.20
N VAL A 51 2.17 -2.96 -12.32
CA VAL A 51 1.45 -3.93 -13.14
C VAL A 51 1.73 -3.59 -14.60
N ALA A 52 2.67 -4.31 -15.20
CA ALA A 52 3.06 -4.09 -16.58
C ALA A 52 1.98 -4.62 -17.54
N GLU A 53 1.05 -3.76 -17.96
CA GLU A 53 0.15 -4.07 -19.07
C GLU A 53 0.96 -4.13 -20.38
N ASN A 54 1.08 -5.32 -20.97
CA ASN A 54 1.89 -5.57 -22.17
C ASN A 54 1.14 -5.13 -23.44
N GLN A 55 1.53 -4.01 -24.03
CA GLN A 55 1.23 -3.70 -25.43
C GLN A 55 2.51 -3.90 -26.27
N ALA A 56 2.45 -4.81 -27.24
CA ALA A 56 3.59 -5.15 -28.07
C ALA A 56 4.07 -3.95 -28.92
N GLY A 57 5.38 -3.67 -28.88
CA GLY A 57 6.03 -2.72 -29.81
C GLY A 57 6.38 -1.33 -29.25
N GLN A 58 5.98 -0.98 -28.02
CA GLN A 58 6.45 0.25 -27.37
C GLN A 58 7.64 -0.03 -26.45
N VAL A 59 8.76 0.66 -26.67
CA VAL A 59 9.88 0.70 -25.71
C VAL A 59 9.40 1.44 -24.47
N ARG A 60 8.83 0.69 -23.54
CA ARG A 60 8.25 1.22 -22.30
C ARG A 60 9.39 1.71 -21.40
N LYS A 61 9.42 2.99 -21.08
CA LYS A 61 10.29 3.52 -20.01
C LYS A 61 9.77 2.95 -18.68
N VAL A 62 10.32 1.81 -18.27
CA VAL A 62 9.98 1.19 -16.98
C VAL A 62 10.60 2.05 -15.88
N SER A 63 9.79 2.86 -15.20
CA SER A 63 10.20 3.44 -13.92
C SER A 63 10.28 2.31 -12.91
N LEU A 64 11.51 1.90 -12.57
CA LEU A 64 11.71 0.92 -11.50
C LEU A 64 11.24 1.55 -10.18
N PRO A 65 10.48 0.81 -9.36
CA PRO A 65 10.04 1.34 -8.09
C PRO A 65 11.22 1.61 -7.17
N ALA A 66 11.14 2.72 -6.44
CA ALA A 66 12.22 3.19 -5.59
C ALA A 66 12.27 2.37 -4.30
N TRP A 67 13.37 1.64 -4.12
CA TRP A 67 13.68 0.94 -2.88
C TRP A 67 13.80 1.93 -1.71
N GLN A 68 13.08 1.65 -0.62
CA GLN A 68 13.04 2.48 0.58
C GLN A 68 13.81 1.82 1.72
N LYS A 69 14.37 2.58 2.66
CA LYS A 69 15.09 2.00 3.81
C LYS A 69 14.13 1.37 4.80
N VAL A 70 14.45 0.16 5.25
CA VAL A 70 13.68 -0.53 6.30
C VAL A 70 13.92 0.15 7.64
N ALA A 71 12.84 0.44 8.37
CA ALA A 71 12.88 0.96 9.72
C ALA A 71 12.75 -0.17 10.77
N PRO A 72 13.40 -0.05 11.95
CA PRO A 72 13.18 -0.98 13.05
C PRO A 72 11.69 -1.00 13.46
N ARG A 73 11.17 -2.19 13.79
CA ARG A 73 9.76 -2.40 14.20
C ARG A 73 8.72 -2.02 13.15
N GLN A 74 9.12 -1.78 11.89
CA GLN A 74 8.15 -1.54 10.84
C GLN A 74 7.23 -2.76 10.68
N PRO A 75 5.93 -2.53 10.38
CA PRO A 75 5.03 -3.61 9.98
C PRO A 75 5.54 -4.28 8.70
N VAL A 76 5.24 -5.56 8.57
CA VAL A 76 5.51 -6.35 7.36
C VAL A 76 4.16 -6.74 6.76
N PHE A 77 3.97 -6.50 5.47
CA PHE A 77 2.76 -6.86 4.75
C PHE A 77 3.03 -7.98 3.76
N THR A 78 1.97 -8.58 3.21
CA THR A 78 2.17 -9.45 2.06
C THR A 78 2.61 -8.61 0.86
N GLN A 79 3.23 -9.26 -0.12
CA GLN A 79 3.81 -8.66 -1.31
C GLN A 79 5.02 -7.74 -1.10
N ASP A 80 5.33 -7.34 0.14
CA ASP A 80 6.58 -6.65 0.47
C ASP A 80 7.79 -7.42 -0.07
N GLN A 81 8.73 -6.67 -0.65
CA GLN A 81 10.03 -7.20 -1.04
C GLN A 81 11.12 -6.57 -0.20
N TYR A 82 12.07 -7.38 0.25
CA TYR A 82 13.21 -6.95 1.06
C TYR A 82 14.50 -7.34 0.37
N ARG A 83 15.52 -6.47 0.45
CA ARG A 83 16.88 -6.78 0.01
C ARG A 83 17.92 -6.30 1.02
N THR A 84 19.00 -7.06 1.14
CA THR A 84 20.10 -6.81 2.07
C THR A 84 21.40 -6.56 1.30
N SER A 85 22.24 -5.65 1.80
CA SER A 85 23.59 -5.44 1.27
C SER A 85 24.61 -6.46 1.83
N ARG A 86 25.89 -6.33 1.41
CA ARG A 86 26.98 -7.29 1.69
C ARG A 86 27.27 -7.62 3.16
N LYS A 87 27.00 -6.71 4.08
CA LYS A 87 27.21 -6.92 5.53
C LYS A 87 25.91 -6.77 6.31
N SER A 88 24.77 -6.85 5.62
CA SER A 88 23.47 -6.57 6.21
C SER A 88 22.74 -7.84 6.59
N ARG A 89 21.85 -7.75 7.57
CA ARG A 89 20.94 -8.83 7.97
C ARG A 89 19.59 -8.24 8.37
N LEU A 90 18.52 -8.99 8.13
CA LEU A 90 17.16 -8.65 8.54
C LEU A 90 16.58 -9.81 9.36
N ARG A 91 15.83 -9.52 10.41
CA ARG A 91 14.96 -10.49 11.10
C ARG A 91 13.55 -9.96 11.16
N VAL A 92 12.60 -10.81 10.78
CA VAL A 92 11.16 -10.58 10.84
C VAL A 92 10.55 -11.59 11.80
N LEU A 93 9.66 -11.12 12.66
CA LEU A 93 8.79 -11.96 13.49
C LEU A 93 7.38 -11.86 12.93
N PHE A 94 6.83 -12.98 12.48
CA PHE A 94 5.45 -13.07 12.03
C PHE A 94 4.50 -13.32 13.20
N ASP A 95 3.20 -13.11 12.97
CA ASP A 95 2.17 -13.20 14.01
C ASP A 95 1.97 -14.63 14.55
N ASP A 96 2.31 -15.65 13.76
CA ASP A 96 2.37 -17.06 14.17
C ASP A 96 3.60 -17.39 15.03
N SER A 97 4.35 -16.38 15.47
CA SER A 97 5.62 -16.46 16.19
C SER A 97 6.76 -17.11 15.39
N SER A 98 6.58 -17.34 14.09
CA SER A 98 7.68 -17.78 13.23
C SER A 98 8.68 -16.65 13.00
N LEU A 99 9.95 -17.03 12.89
CA LEU A 99 11.04 -16.10 12.68
C LEU A 99 11.69 -16.36 11.33
N MET A 100 11.81 -15.29 10.55
CA MET A 100 12.50 -15.31 9.28
C MET A 100 13.73 -14.41 9.34
N ALA A 101 14.85 -14.91 8.85
CA ALA A 101 16.11 -14.20 8.83
C ALA A 101 16.65 -14.12 7.41
N LEU A 102 17.01 -12.91 6.97
CA LEU A 102 17.66 -12.67 5.70
C LEU A 102 19.14 -12.36 5.95
N GLY A 103 20.02 -13.17 5.38
CA GLY A 103 21.46 -12.97 5.43
C GLY A 103 21.93 -11.90 4.44
N PRO A 104 23.25 -11.68 4.30
CA PRO A 104 23.78 -10.67 3.40
C PRO A 104 23.54 -10.97 1.91
N ASN A 105 23.50 -9.92 1.09
CA ASN A 105 23.33 -10.00 -0.38
C ASN A 105 22.14 -10.86 -0.82
N SER A 106 21.06 -10.85 -0.03
CA SER A 106 19.90 -11.70 -0.24
C SER A 106 18.65 -10.83 -0.48
N GLN A 107 17.72 -11.37 -1.26
CA GLN A 107 16.40 -10.77 -1.53
C GLN A 107 15.29 -11.76 -1.14
N MET A 108 14.16 -11.22 -0.72
CA MET A 108 13.01 -11.97 -0.25
C MET A 108 11.72 -11.24 -0.64
N LYS A 109 10.66 -12.00 -0.95
CA LYS A 109 9.31 -11.48 -1.13
C LYS A 109 8.36 -12.23 -0.20
N VAL A 110 7.52 -11.50 0.54
CA VAL A 110 6.45 -12.11 1.34
C VAL A 110 5.28 -12.44 0.40
N ALA A 111 5.35 -13.56 -0.32
CA ALA A 111 4.37 -13.84 -1.37
C ALA A 111 2.96 -14.10 -0.82
N HIS A 112 2.86 -14.97 0.19
CA HIS A 112 1.62 -15.36 0.84
C HIS A 112 1.87 -15.61 2.33
N TYR A 113 0.86 -15.36 3.15
CA TYR A 113 0.87 -15.67 4.58
C TYR A 113 -0.45 -16.35 4.94
N LEU A 114 -0.38 -17.66 5.21
CA LEU A 114 -1.54 -18.50 5.48
C LEU A 114 -1.54 -18.90 6.96
N TYR A 115 -1.86 -17.95 7.83
CA TYR A 115 -1.99 -18.19 9.26
C TYR A 115 -3.45 -18.07 9.69
N LYS A 116 -3.89 -18.99 10.54
CA LYS A 116 -5.19 -18.96 11.21
C LYS A 116 -4.91 -19.03 12.72
N PRO A 117 -5.25 -17.99 13.50
CA PRO A 117 -5.03 -17.94 14.94
C PRO A 117 -5.68 -19.10 15.71
#